data_AF-A0A7C4DLL8-F1
#
_entry.id   AF-A0A7C4DLL8-F1
#
_cell.length_a   1.000
_cell.length_b   1.000
_cell.length_c   1.000
_cell.angle_alpha   90.00
_cell.angle_beta   90.00
_cell.angle_gamma   90.00
#
_symmetry.space_group_name_H-M   'P 1'
#
loop_
_entity.id
_entity.type
_entity.pdbx_description
1 polymer ?
#
loop_
_entity_poly.entity_id
_entity_poly.type
_entity_poly.pdbx_seq_one_letter_code
_entity_poly.pdbx_strand_id
1 'polypeptide(L)'
;MARLGIDYGTTHTVVVGSDRGRFPVVPYLAETAIGTVAREVFPSLAVYDRQAQRFVFGADAERCLARPKNEERYGVILSPKRLVRDYIEGRRVRPELAAGGIDPAELLGAFARWLQRGVRAAAVNS
;
A
#
# COMPACT_ATOMS: atom_id res chain seq x y z
N MET A 1 22.04 -11.16 5.54
CA MET A 1 20.84 -10.67 4.81
C MET A 1 19.68 -10.68 5.80
N ALA A 2 18.96 -9.56 5.96
CA ALA A 2 17.84 -9.50 6.90
C ALA A 2 16.66 -10.36 6.40
N ARG A 3 16.05 -11.15 7.29
CA ARG A 3 14.82 -11.90 6.99
C ARG A 3 13.63 -11.08 7.46
N LEU A 4 12.62 -10.95 6.60
CA LEU A 4 11.38 -10.24 6.90
C LEU A 4 10.21 -11.23 6.88
N GLY A 5 9.29 -11.07 7.83
CA GLY A 5 7.95 -11.64 7.76
C GLY A 5 6.96 -10.56 7.34
N ILE A 6 6.03 -10.89 6.45
CA ILE A 6 4.97 -9.96 6.00
C ILE A 6 3.63 -10.64 6.25
N ASP A 7 2.82 -10.06 7.15
CA ASP A 7 1.40 -10.38 7.21
C ASP A 7 0.65 -9.47 6.24
N TYR A 8 0.34 -10.02 5.07
CA TYR A 8 -0.41 -9.30 4.04
C TYR A 8 -1.91 -9.39 4.33
N GLY A 9 -2.41 -8.45 5.13
CA GLY A 9 -3.80 -8.41 5.59
C GLY A 9 -4.74 -7.60 4.69
N THR A 10 -6.04 -7.83 4.88
CA THR A 10 -7.13 -7.23 4.11
C THR A 10 -7.26 -5.72 4.33
N THR A 11 -7.00 -5.25 5.55
CA THR A 11 -7.14 -3.83 5.94
C THR A 11 -5.80 -3.21 6.29
N HIS A 12 -4.92 -3.99 6.90
CA HIS A 12 -3.58 -3.57 7.30
C HIS A 12 -2.58 -4.65 6.94
N THR A 13 -1.37 -4.24 6.64
CA THR A 13 -0.21 -5.09 6.43
C THR A 13 0.79 -4.82 7.55
N VAL A 14 1.34 -5.88 8.14
CA VAL A 14 2.39 -5.81 9.17
C VAL A 14 3.67 -6.39 8.60
N VAL A 15 4.79 -5.76 8.89
CA VAL A 15 6.12 -6.27 8.54
C VAL A 15 6.92 -6.45 9.83
N VAL A 16 7.56 -7.62 9.98
CA VAL A 16 8.47 -7.90 11.10
C VAL A 16 9.86 -8.21 10.56
N GLY A 17 10.90 -7.75 11.25
CA GLY A 17 12.29 -8.13 10.98
C GLY A 17 12.74 -9.25 11.89
N SER A 18 13.63 -10.13 11.44
CA SER A 18 14.28 -11.11 12.31
C SER A 18 15.58 -10.53 12.87
N ASP A 19 15.67 -10.42 14.19
CA ASP A 19 16.87 -9.96 14.89
C ASP A 19 17.16 -10.84 16.12
N ARG A 20 18.26 -11.60 16.09
CA ARG A 20 18.76 -12.45 17.20
C ARG A 20 17.67 -13.30 17.88
N GLY A 21 16.81 -13.94 17.09
CA GLY A 21 15.71 -14.79 17.59
C GLY A 21 14.47 -14.02 18.06
N ARG A 22 14.45 -12.69 17.90
CA ARG A 22 13.29 -11.83 18.10
C ARG A 22 12.73 -11.38 16.75
N PHE A 23 11.47 -10.94 16.77
CA PHE A 23 10.72 -10.53 15.58
C PHE A 23 10.07 -9.15 15.75
N PRO A 24 10.85 -8.07 15.94
CA PRO A 24 10.31 -6.72 16.09
C PRO A 24 9.51 -6.29 14.85
N VAL A 25 8.43 -5.53 15.08
CA VAL A 25 7.68 -4.85 14.03
C VAL A 25 8.55 -3.76 13.40
N VAL A 26 8.59 -3.73 12.07
CA VAL A 26 9.22 -2.66 11.31
C VAL A 26 8.24 -1.48 11.23
N PRO A 27 8.55 -0.31 11.79
CA PRO A 27 7.62 0.81 11.79
C PRO A 27 7.41 1.35 10.37
N TYR A 28 6.16 1.69 10.06
CA TYR A 28 5.79 2.51 8.91
C TYR A 28 5.89 3.99 9.29
N LEU A 29 6.85 4.70 8.69
CA LEU A 29 6.99 6.15 8.86
C LEU A 29 6.05 6.88 7.89
N ALA A 30 5.06 7.58 8.43
CA ALA A 30 4.08 8.34 7.67
C ALA A 30 4.27 9.85 7.90
N GLU A 31 4.38 10.61 6.81
CA GLU A 31 4.40 12.07 6.88
C GLU A 31 3.01 12.62 7.21
N THR A 32 2.94 13.51 8.20
CA THR A 32 1.70 14.17 8.62
C THR A 32 1.90 15.69 8.70
N ALA A 33 0.82 16.44 8.92
CA ALA A 33 0.89 17.89 9.08
C ALA A 33 1.72 18.34 10.31
N ILE A 34 1.91 17.45 11.29
CA ILE A 34 2.67 17.71 12.52
C ILE A 34 4.04 17.03 12.51
N GLY A 35 4.48 16.50 11.37
CA GLY A 35 5.75 15.79 11.20
C GLY A 35 5.60 14.29 10.93
N THR A 36 6.72 13.58 10.92
CA THR A 36 6.76 12.12 10.68
C THR A 36 6.26 11.36 11.90
N VAL A 37 5.28 10.49 11.71
CA VAL A 37 4.74 9.60 12.76
C VAL A 37 5.07 8.15 12.42
N ALA A 38 5.58 7.42 13.40
CA ALA A 38 5.76 5.97 13.29
C ALA A 38 4.45 5.24 13.60
N ARG A 39 4.03 4.36 12.70
CA ARG A 39 2.90 3.44 12.85
C ARG A 39 3.42 2.01 12.82
N GLU A 40 2.76 1.09 13.51
CA GLU A 40 3.13 -0.34 13.47
C GLU A 40 2.55 -1.07 12.24
N VAL A 41 1.66 -0.40 11.50
CA VAL A 41 0.90 -1.00 10.41
C VAL A 41 0.95 -0.14 9.15
N PHE A 42 1.05 -0.82 8.01
CA PHE A 42 0.88 -0.25 6.68
C PHE A 42 -0.61 -0.39 6.30
N PRO A 43 -1.34 0.69 5.99
CA PRO A 43 -2.72 0.54 5.54
C PRO A 43 -2.77 -0.21 4.19
N SER A 44 -3.58 -1.27 4.10
CA SER A 44 -3.85 -2.02 2.86
C SER A 44 -4.89 -1.27 2.02
N LEU A 45 -4.60 -0.01 1.74
CA LEU A 45 -5.43 0.92 0.99
C LEU A 45 -4.66 1.41 -0.23
N ALA A 46 -5.32 1.38 -1.38
CA ALA A 46 -4.85 2.03 -2.58
C ALA A 46 -5.94 2.94 -3.13
N VAL A 47 -5.53 4.03 -3.78
CA VAL A 47 -6.39 4.78 -4.68
C VAL A 47 -5.73 4.86 -6.05
N TYR A 48 -6.55 4.87 -7.09
CA TYR A 48 -6.11 5.17 -8.45
C TYR A 48 -6.39 6.62 -8.76
N ASP A 49 -5.35 7.43 -8.98
CA ASP A 49 -5.48 8.81 -9.44
C ASP A 49 -5.83 8.79 -10.93
N ARG A 50 -7.08 9.06 -11.29
CA ARG A 50 -7.56 9.02 -12.68
C ARG A 50 -6.88 10.07 -13.55
N GLN A 51 -6.50 11.20 -12.97
CA GLN A 51 -5.85 12.31 -13.68
C GLN A 51 -4.37 12.01 -13.93
N ALA A 52 -3.66 11.51 -12.92
CA ALA A 52 -2.23 11.19 -13.03
C ALA A 52 -1.95 9.75 -13.49
N GLN A 53 -3.00 8.94 -13.70
CA GLN A 53 -2.96 7.53 -14.09
C GLN A 53 -1.96 6.70 -13.28
N ARG A 54 -2.03 6.81 -11.95
CA ARG A 54 -1.10 6.11 -11.05
C ARG A 54 -1.77 5.68 -9.75
N PHE A 55 -1.19 4.67 -9.11
CA PHE A 55 -1.59 4.25 -7.76
C PHE A 55 -0.94 5.12 -6.68
N VAL A 56 -1.72 5.42 -5.65
CA VAL A 56 -1.29 6.03 -4.39
C VAL A 56 -1.71 5.09 -3.25
N PHE A 57 -0.88 4.95 -2.21
CA PHE A 57 -1.01 3.89 -1.20
C PHE A 57 -0.95 4.42 0.23
N GLY A 58 -1.51 3.65 1.16
CA GLY A 58 -1.33 3.87 2.60
C GLY A 58 -1.84 5.23 3.10
N ALA A 59 -1.06 5.90 3.96
CA ALA A 59 -1.43 7.21 4.49
C ALA A 59 -1.59 8.28 3.40
N ASP A 60 -0.85 8.16 2.29
CA ASP A 60 -0.99 9.08 1.15
C ASP A 60 -2.37 8.90 0.49
N ALA A 61 -2.85 7.66 0.39
CA ALA A 61 -4.18 7.36 -0.10
C ALA A 61 -5.27 7.86 0.87
N GLU A 62 -5.07 7.70 2.19
CA GLU A 62 -5.97 8.28 3.22
C GLU A 62 -6.08 9.81 3.01
N ARG A 63 -4.97 10.50 2.78
CA ARG A 63 -4.96 11.95 2.52
C ARG A 63 -5.63 12.34 1.21
N CYS A 64 -5.49 11.54 0.16
CA CYS A 64 -6.22 11.76 -1.09
C CYS A 64 -7.73 11.74 -0.85
N LEU A 65 -8.23 10.88 0.04
CA LEU A 65 -9.67 10.72 0.31
C LEU A 65 -10.22 11.70 1.36
N ALA A 66 -9.37 12.36 2.14
CA ALA A 66 -9.81 13.26 3.21
C ALA A 66 -10.42 14.59 2.73
N ARG A 67 -10.27 14.95 1.45
CA ARG A 67 -10.80 16.22 0.90
C ARG A 67 -12.16 15.98 0.22
N PRO A 68 -13.14 16.88 0.41
CA PRO A 68 -14.41 16.80 -0.32
C PRO A 68 -14.22 16.78 -1.85
N LYS A 69 -15.07 16.04 -2.57
CA LYS A 69 -15.09 15.91 -4.05
C LYS A 69 -13.91 15.16 -4.67
N ASN A 70 -12.98 14.65 -3.87
CA ASN A 70 -11.84 13.91 -4.39
C ASN A 70 -12.22 12.51 -4.91
N GLU A 71 -13.42 12.00 -4.63
CA GLU A 71 -13.97 10.76 -5.19
C GLU A 71 -14.09 10.78 -6.73
N GLU A 72 -14.26 11.97 -7.33
CA GLU A 72 -14.27 12.15 -8.78
C GLU A 72 -12.88 11.90 -9.37
N ARG A 73 -11.83 12.34 -8.68
CA ARG A 73 -10.43 12.15 -9.10
C ARG A 73 -9.89 10.77 -8.75
N TYR A 74 -10.19 10.27 -7.57
CA TYR A 74 -9.57 9.06 -7.03
C TYR A 74 -10.54 7.88 -6.98
N GLY A 75 -10.13 6.78 -7.60
CA GLY A 75 -10.81 5.50 -7.50
C GLY A 75 -10.35 4.71 -6.27
N VAL A 76 -11.25 4.43 -5.33
CA VAL A 76 -10.89 3.68 -4.11
C VAL A 76 -10.73 2.19 -4.40
N ILE A 77 -9.61 1.63 -3.98
CA ILE A 77 -9.30 0.20 -4.04
C ILE A 77 -8.99 -0.30 -2.63
N LEU A 78 -10.00 -0.88 -1.99
CA LEU A 78 -9.87 -1.51 -0.69
C LEU A 78 -9.32 -2.92 -0.87
N SER A 79 -8.52 -3.35 0.10
CA SER A 79 -8.06 -4.74 0.22
C SER A 79 -7.38 -5.30 -1.04
N PRO A 80 -6.24 -4.72 -1.48
CA PRO A 80 -5.45 -5.24 -2.60
C PRO A 80 -5.24 -6.76 -2.58
N LYS A 81 -5.10 -7.38 -1.40
CA LYS A 81 -5.04 -8.84 -1.20
C LYS A 81 -6.13 -9.62 -1.94
N ARG A 82 -7.36 -9.09 -2.01
CA ARG A 82 -8.49 -9.78 -2.66
C ARG A 82 -8.30 -9.92 -4.18
N LEU A 83 -7.41 -9.12 -4.77
CA LEU A 83 -7.09 -9.15 -6.20
C LEU A 83 -6.05 -10.23 -6.56
N VAL A 84 -5.48 -10.94 -5.57
CA VAL A 84 -4.49 -12.00 -5.83
C VAL A 84 -5.08 -13.14 -6.67
N ARG A 85 -6.36 -13.46 -6.48
CA ARG A 85 -7.03 -14.46 -7.33
C ARG A 85 -7.11 -13.96 -8.79
N ASP A 86 -7.53 -12.73 -9.01
CA ASP A 86 -7.63 -12.15 -10.34
C ASP A 86 -6.26 -12.04 -11.02
N TYR A 87 -5.21 -11.75 -10.26
CA TYR A 87 -3.82 -11.81 -10.73
C TYR A 87 -3.45 -13.21 -11.25
N ILE A 88 -3.71 -14.26 -10.46
CA ILE A 88 -3.41 -15.65 -10.85
C ILE A 88 -4.19 -16.05 -12.10
N GLU A 89 -5.42 -15.56 -12.24
CA GLU A 89 -6.31 -15.87 -13.37
C GLU A 89 -6.07 -14.95 -14.59
N GLY A 90 -5.13 -14.00 -14.51
CA GLY A 90 -4.81 -13.07 -15.60
C GLY A 90 -5.95 -12.09 -15.94
N ARG A 91 -6.86 -11.83 -15.00
CA ARG A 91 -8.03 -10.96 -15.23
C ARG A 91 -7.70 -9.51 -14.91
N ARG A 92 -8.12 -8.60 -15.80
CA ARG A 92 -8.19 -7.17 -15.48
C ARG A 92 -9.44 -6.88 -14.66
N VAL A 93 -9.34 -5.95 -13.71
CA VAL A 93 -10.40 -5.63 -12.73
C VAL A 93 -10.73 -4.15 -12.75
N ARG A 94 -11.85 -3.77 -12.12
CA ARG A 94 -12.22 -2.37 -11.89
C ARG A 94 -12.23 -1.50 -13.19
N PRO A 95 -12.94 -1.91 -14.25
CA PRO A 95 -13.01 -1.16 -15.52
C PRO A 95 -13.56 0.26 -15.36
N GLU A 96 -14.29 0.54 -14.29
CA GLU A 96 -14.78 1.88 -13.93
C GLU A 96 -13.68 2.84 -13.43
N LEU A 97 -12.48 2.34 -13.15
CA LEU A 97 -11.36 3.16 -12.66
C LEU A 97 -10.34 3.52 -13.74
N ALA A 98 -10.13 2.65 -14.73
CA ALA A 98 -9.16 2.83 -15.79
C ALA A 98 -9.66 2.24 -17.11
N ALA A 99 -9.34 2.89 -18.23
CA ALA A 99 -9.66 2.36 -19.56
C ALA A 99 -9.02 0.98 -19.75
N GLY A 100 -9.83 -0.03 -20.08
CA GLY A 100 -9.38 -1.42 -20.20
C GLY A 100 -9.17 -2.15 -18.86
N GLY A 101 -9.49 -1.52 -17.73
CA GLY A 101 -9.34 -2.08 -16.39
C GLY A 101 -7.92 -2.05 -15.86
N ILE A 102 -7.81 -2.19 -14.54
CA ILE A 102 -6.57 -2.29 -13.81
C ILE A 102 -6.02 -3.71 -13.96
N ASP A 103 -4.73 -3.83 -14.28
CA ASP A 103 -3.99 -5.08 -14.17
C ASP A 103 -3.64 -5.34 -12.69
N PRO A 104 -4.15 -6.42 -12.05
CA PRO A 104 -3.77 -6.79 -10.69
C PRO A 104 -2.26 -6.96 -10.48
N ALA A 105 -1.50 -7.41 -11.49
CA ALA A 105 -0.05 -7.55 -11.40
C ALA A 105 0.63 -6.18 -11.19
N GLU A 106 0.18 -5.18 -11.92
CA GLU A 106 0.66 -3.81 -11.82
C GLU A 106 0.37 -3.23 -10.43
N LEU A 107 -0.87 -3.37 -9.95
CA LEU A 107 -1.30 -2.87 -8.65
C LEU A 107 -0.56 -3.55 -7.50
N LEU A 108 -0.53 -4.89 -7.47
CA LEU A 108 0.12 -5.66 -6.41
C LEU A 108 1.64 -5.43 -6.42
N GLY A 109 2.26 -5.36 -7.60
CA GLY A 109 3.67 -5.02 -7.75
C GLY A 109 3.98 -3.60 -7.27
N ALA A 110 3.13 -2.62 -7.58
CA ALA A 110 3.27 -1.25 -7.10
C ALA A 110 3.09 -1.15 -5.58
N PHE A 111 2.16 -1.92 -5.00
CA PHE A 111 1.97 -2.03 -3.55
C PHE A 111 3.21 -2.63 -2.87
N ALA A 112 3.76 -3.73 -3.41
CA ALA A 112 4.97 -4.35 -2.88
C ALA A 112 6.18 -3.40 -2.92
N ARG A 113 6.33 -2.63 -4.01
CA ARG A 113 7.37 -1.58 -4.10
C ARG A 113 7.15 -0.47 -3.08
N TRP A 114 5.90 -0.07 -2.82
CA TRP A 114 5.58 0.91 -1.78
C TRP A 114 5.93 0.39 -0.38
N LEU A 115 5.54 -0.85 -0.03
CA LEU A 115 5.96 -1.49 1.22
C LEU A 115 7.48 -1.52 1.37
N GLN A 116 8.20 -1.94 0.33
CA GLN A 116 9.66 -2.03 0.34
C GLN A 116 10.30 -0.66 0.64
N ARG A 117 9.79 0.43 0.05
CA ARG A 117 10.29 1.78 0.34
C ARG A 117 10.06 2.16 1.79
N GLY A 118 8.89 1.87 2.35
CA GLY A 118 8.59 2.15 3.76
C GLY A 118 9.48 1.37 4.71
N VAL A 119 9.69 0.07 4.47
CA VAL A 119 10.61 -0.78 5.25
C VAL A 119 12.04 -0.24 5.20
N ARG A 120 12.51 0.20 4.02
CA ARG A 120 13.85 0.79 3.87
C ARG A 120 13.99 2.12 4.61
N ALA A 121 12.96 2.97 4.56
CA ALA A 121 12.96 4.25 5.27
C ALA A 121 13.06 4.05 6.79
N ALA A 122 12.41 3.03 7.34
CA ALA A 122 12.55 2.67 8.75
C ALA A 122 13.97 2.23 9.10
N ALA A 123 14.61 1.44 8.25
CA ALA A 123 15.97 0.93 8.46
C ALA A 123 17.07 2.01 8.43
N VAL A 124 16.83 3.15 7.76
CA VAL A 124 17.78 4.29 7.73
C VAL A 124 17.66 5.17 8.99
N ASN A 125 16.50 5.13 9.64
CA ASN A 125 16.18 5.94 10.83
C ASN A 125 16.25 5.14 12.15
N SER A 126 16.83 3.93 12.12
CA SER A 126 17.07 3.07 13.30
C SER A 126 18.55 2.91 13.56
#